data_AF-A0A7X9DA74-F1
#
_entry.id   AF-A0A7X9DA74-F1
#
_cell.length_a   1.000
_cell.length_b   1.000
_cell.length_c   1.000
_cell.angle_alpha   90.00
_cell.angle_beta   90.00
_cell.angle_gamma   90.00
#
_symmetry.space_group_name_H-M   'P 1'
#
loop_
_entity.id
_entity.type
_entity.pdbx_description
1 polymer ?
#
loop_
_entity_poly.entity_id
_entity_poly.type
_entity_poly.pdbx_seq_one_letter_code
_entity_poly.pdbx_strand_id
1 'polypeptide(L)'
;MDRKVRVRFAPSPTGPLHIGGVRTALYNYLFAKQHQGDFILRIEDTDSQRFVPGAEEYIQETFDWLGLEFDESPKKGGRYGPYRQSERKDIYRQYVQQLLDKGAAY
;
A
#
# COMPACT_ATOMS: atom_id res chain seq x y z
N MET A 1 -18.24 6.12 -18.68
CA MET A 1 -16.78 6.29 -18.49
C MET A 1 -16.28 5.04 -17.82
N ASP A 2 -15.41 4.29 -18.49
CA ASP A 2 -14.88 3.06 -17.92
C ASP A 2 -13.88 3.40 -16.79
N ARG A 3 -14.08 2.83 -15.60
CA ARG A 3 -13.27 3.17 -14.42
C ARG A 3 -11.99 2.35 -14.49
N LYS A 4 -10.84 2.99 -14.68
CA LYS A 4 -9.53 2.33 -14.70
C LYS A 4 -9.35 1.45 -13.46
N VAL A 5 -8.99 0.18 -13.68
CA VAL A 5 -8.69 -0.77 -12.59
C VAL A 5 -7.49 -0.28 -11.81
N ARG A 6 -7.61 -0.29 -10.48
CA ARG A 6 -6.54 0.08 -9.55
C ARG A 6 -6.57 -0.85 -8.36
N VAL A 7 -5.46 -1.52 -8.13
CA VAL A 7 -5.31 -2.49 -7.05
C VAL A 7 -4.06 -2.18 -6.24
N ARG A 8 -3.95 -2.80 -5.06
CA ARG A 8 -2.84 -2.51 -4.14
C ARG A 8 -2.35 -3.77 -3.45
N PHE A 9 -1.05 -3.81 -3.21
CA PHE A 9 -0.44 -4.65 -2.19
C PHE A 9 -0.14 -3.77 -0.97
N ALA A 10 -0.67 -4.14 0.19
CA ALA A 10 -0.63 -3.30 1.40
C ALA A 10 0.00 -4.03 2.60
N PRO A 11 1.31 -4.33 2.56
CA PRO A 11 2.00 -5.03 3.64
C PRO A 11 2.28 -4.11 4.83
N SER A 12 2.28 -4.66 6.04
CA SER A 12 2.88 -4.02 7.21
C SER A 12 4.37 -4.39 7.30
N PRO A 13 5.27 -3.45 7.66
CA PRO A 13 6.72 -3.69 7.70
C PRO A 13 7.13 -4.39 9.01
N THR A 14 6.58 -5.58 9.26
CA THR A 14 6.77 -6.33 10.52
C THR A 14 7.69 -7.54 10.39
N GLY A 15 8.58 -7.55 9.39
CA GLY A 15 9.49 -8.66 9.10
C GLY A 15 9.47 -9.09 7.63
N PRO A 16 10.10 -10.23 7.30
CA PRO A 16 10.25 -10.69 5.93
C PRO A 16 8.90 -11.09 5.31
N LEU A 17 8.79 -10.89 4.00
CA LEU A 17 7.58 -11.25 3.26
C LEU A 17 7.48 -12.78 3.14
N HIS A 18 6.39 -13.35 3.65
CA HIS A 18 6.11 -14.77 3.44
C HIS A 18 5.51 -15.02 2.04
N ILE A 19 5.60 -16.26 1.55
CA ILE A 19 5.15 -16.65 0.21
C ILE A 19 3.68 -16.32 -0.07
N GLY A 20 2.82 -16.40 0.96
CA GLY A 20 1.42 -15.99 0.86
C GLY A 20 1.23 -14.50 0.51
N GLY A 21 2.12 -13.63 1.01
CA GLY A 21 2.15 -12.21 0.65
C GLY A 21 2.55 -12.02 -0.81
N VAL A 22 3.60 -12.72 -1.26
CA VAL A 22 4.06 -12.69 -2.67
C VAL A 22 2.93 -13.14 -3.60
N ARG A 23 2.25 -14.24 -3.29
CA ARG A 23 1.13 -14.76 -4.09
C ARG A 23 0.00 -13.72 -4.22
N THR A 24 -0.32 -13.04 -3.13
CA THR A 24 -1.37 -12.01 -3.12
C THR A 24 -0.96 -10.81 -3.99
N ALA A 25 0.28 -10.35 -3.87
CA ALA A 25 0.83 -9.30 -4.71
C ALA A 25 0.82 -9.70 -6.19
N LEU A 26 1.21 -10.94 -6.52
CA LEU A 26 1.20 -11.47 -7.89
C LEU A 26 -0.20 -11.46 -8.50
N TYR A 27 -1.24 -11.87 -7.76
CA TYR A 27 -2.61 -11.81 -8.28
C TYR A 27 -3.07 -10.38 -8.56
N ASN A 28 -2.74 -9.43 -7.67
CA ASN A 28 -3.05 -8.02 -7.92
C ASN A 28 -2.29 -7.50 -9.14
N TYR A 29 -1.00 -7.82 -9.28
CA TYR A 29 -0.20 -7.44 -10.43
C TYR A 29 -0.80 -7.97 -11.74
N LEU A 30 -1.09 -9.26 -11.83
CA LEU A 30 -1.66 -9.87 -13.03
C LEU A 30 -3.03 -9.30 -13.37
N PHE A 31 -3.88 -9.08 -12.36
CA PHE A 31 -5.19 -8.48 -12.55
C PHE A 31 -5.08 -7.03 -13.07
N ALA A 32 -4.17 -6.22 -12.50
CA ALA A 32 -3.90 -4.88 -13.02
C ALA A 32 -3.44 -4.94 -14.47
N LYS A 33 -2.44 -5.76 -14.81
CA LYS A 33 -1.89 -5.83 -16.17
C LYS A 33 -2.92 -6.33 -17.20
N GLN A 34 -3.74 -7.34 -16.86
CA GLN A 34 -4.82 -7.81 -17.71
C GLN A 34 -5.82 -6.70 -18.06
N HIS A 35 -6.11 -5.83 -17.11
CA HIS A 35 -7.07 -4.74 -17.26
C HIS A 35 -6.42 -3.38 -17.61
N GLN A 36 -5.13 -3.36 -17.98
CA GLN A 36 -4.37 -2.12 -18.24
C GLN A 36 -4.51 -1.09 -17.08
N GLY A 37 -4.61 -1.61 -15.87
CA GLY A 37 -4.78 -0.89 -14.61
C GLY A 37 -3.46 -0.59 -13.91
N ASP A 38 -3.57 -0.04 -12.70
CA ASP A 38 -2.43 0.33 -11.85
C ASP A 38 -2.27 -0.65 -10.67
N PHE A 39 -1.03 -1.05 -10.41
CA PHE A 39 -0.61 -1.85 -9.27
C PHE A 39 0.20 -1.01 -8.28
N ILE A 40 -0.28 -0.90 -7.04
CA ILE A 40 0.21 0.08 -6.07
C ILE A 40 0.81 -0.61 -4.85
N LEU A 41 1.98 -0.14 -4.38
CA LEU A 41 2.51 -0.50 -3.06
C LEU A 41 2.11 0.57 -2.05
N ARG A 42 1.54 0.14 -0.93
CA ARG A 42 1.29 1.02 0.22
C ARG A 42 1.75 0.35 1.51
N ILE A 43 2.61 1.02 2.25
CA ILE A 43 3.13 0.48 3.51
C ILE A 43 2.17 0.84 4.64
N GLU A 44 1.65 -0.17 5.33
CA GLU A 44 0.72 -0.02 6.47
C GLU A 44 1.52 -0.11 7.79
N ASP A 45 2.21 0.99 8.11
CA ASP A 45 3.17 1.15 9.23
C ASP A 45 2.58 1.86 10.46
N THR A 46 1.28 1.73 10.72
CA THR A 46 0.65 2.36 11.89
C THR A 46 1.01 1.73 13.23
N ASP A 47 1.45 0.47 13.25
CA ASP A 47 1.88 -0.21 14.48
C ASP A 47 3.39 -0.04 14.67
N SER A 48 3.77 1.00 15.40
CA SER A 48 5.18 1.32 15.67
C SER A 48 5.88 0.27 16.54
N GLN A 49 5.16 -0.55 17.31
CA GLN A 49 5.78 -1.57 18.17
C GLN A 49 6.24 -2.79 17.37
N ARG A 50 5.57 -3.06 16.24
CA ARG A 50 5.88 -4.19 15.37
C ARG A 50 6.76 -3.81 14.17
N PHE A 51 7.16 -2.55 14.08
CA PHE A 51 8.01 -2.06 13.00
C PHE A 51 9.39 -2.74 13.07
N VAL A 52 9.80 -3.33 11.95
CA VAL A 52 11.14 -3.92 11.78
C VAL A 52 11.93 -3.06 10.80
N PRO A 53 13.02 -2.41 11.24
CA PRO A 53 13.90 -1.64 10.35
C PRO A 53 14.40 -2.51 9.19
N GLY A 54 14.42 -1.97 7.97
CA GLY A 54 14.82 -2.71 6.78
C GLY A 54 13.70 -3.52 6.12
N ALA A 55 12.54 -3.69 6.77
CA ALA A 55 11.46 -4.51 6.20
C ALA A 55 10.82 -3.86 4.96
N GLU A 56 10.71 -2.54 4.91
CA GLU A 56 10.20 -1.83 3.73
C GLU A 56 11.16 -2.00 2.54
N GLU A 57 12.46 -1.82 2.77
CA GLU A 57 13.51 -2.01 1.77
C GLU A 57 13.51 -3.44 1.25
N TYR A 58 13.43 -4.43 2.14
CA TYR A 58 13.35 -5.84 1.78
C TYR A 58 12.12 -6.16 0.92
N ILE A 59 10.97 -5.54 1.21
CA ILE A 59 9.75 -5.66 0.40
C ILE A 59 10.02 -5.15 -1.02
N GLN A 60 10.57 -3.94 -1.15
CA GLN A 60 10.86 -3.35 -2.46
C GLN A 60 11.87 -4.19 -3.25
N GLU A 61 12.97 -4.62 -2.62
CA GLU A 61 13.99 -5.48 -3.24
C GLU A 61 13.42 -6.81 -3.71
N THR A 62 12.51 -7.41 -2.93
CA THR A 62 11.85 -8.68 -3.32
C THR A 62 11.04 -8.50 -4.60
N PHE A 63 10.27 -7.42 -4.73
CA PHE A 63 9.46 -7.18 -5.93
C PHE A 63 10.28 -6.70 -7.13
N ASP A 64 11.36 -5.95 -6.89
CA ASP A 64 12.34 -5.60 -7.92
C ASP A 64 13.00 -6.89 -8.47
N TRP A 65 13.37 -7.85 -7.62
CA TRP A 65 13.91 -9.15 -8.02
C TRP A 65 12.92 -10.02 -8.79
N LEU A 66 11.64 -10.03 -8.39
CA LEU A 66 10.57 -10.76 -9.08
C LEU A 66 10.15 -10.12 -10.43
N GLY A 67 10.61 -8.91 -10.74
CA GLY A 67 10.18 -8.15 -11.92
C GLY A 67 8.72 -7.69 -11.84
N LEU A 68 8.17 -7.53 -10.64
CA LEU A 68 6.79 -7.09 -10.41
C LEU A 68 6.78 -5.61 -10.02
N GLU A 69 6.93 -4.74 -11.01
CA GLU A 69 7.04 -3.29 -10.77
C GLU A 69 5.71 -2.67 -10.30
N PHE A 70 5.79 -1.80 -9.30
CA PHE A 70 4.68 -0.96 -8.85
C PHE A 70 4.57 0.31 -9.69
N ASP A 71 3.34 0.66 -10.07
CA ASP A 71 3.03 1.90 -10.79
C ASP A 71 3.07 3.11 -9.83
N GLU A 72 2.72 2.90 -8.56
CA GLU A 72 2.82 3.88 -7.47
C GLU A 72 3.37 3.22 -6.20
N SER A 73 4.29 3.86 -5.49
CA SER A 73 4.92 3.31 -4.27
C SER A 73 5.57 4.41 -3.41
N PRO A 74 6.05 4.11 -2.18
CA PRO A 74 6.84 5.08 -1.41
C PRO A 74 8.09 5.56 -2.15
N LYS A 75 8.78 4.64 -2.85
CA LYS A 75 10.00 4.92 -3.62
C LYS A 75 9.72 5.71 -4.91
N LYS A 76 8.67 5.35 -5.66
CA LYS A 76 8.34 5.93 -6.96
C LYS A 76 7.47 7.19 -6.85
N GLY A 77 6.80 7.38 -5.71
CA GLY A 77 5.75 8.38 -5.56
C GLY A 77 4.51 8.02 -6.39
N GLY A 78 3.70 9.03 -6.68
CA GLY A 78 2.44 8.87 -7.41
C GLY A 78 1.42 9.92 -7.00
N ARG A 79 0.33 9.99 -7.77
CA ARG A 79 -0.70 11.03 -7.63
C ARG A 79 -1.39 11.06 -6.25
N TYR A 80 -1.43 9.91 -5.57
CA TYR A 80 -2.19 9.73 -4.33
C TYR A 80 -1.29 9.56 -3.10
N GLY A 81 -0.01 9.89 -3.23
CA GLY A 81 0.94 9.84 -2.12
C GLY A 81 0.57 10.75 -0.95
N PRO A 82 1.29 10.66 0.17
CA PRO A 82 2.40 9.72 0.43
C PRO A 82 1.93 8.26 0.54
N TYR A 83 2.79 7.26 0.30
CA TYR A 83 2.40 5.84 0.28
C TYR A 83 2.80 5.07 1.55
N ARG A 84 3.30 5.75 2.58
CA ARG A 84 3.39 5.22 3.95
C ARG A 84 2.21 5.75 4.77
N GLN A 85 1.62 4.90 5.59
CA GLN A 85 0.45 5.27 6.38
C GLN A 85 0.81 6.27 7.48
N SER A 86 1.98 6.11 8.10
CA SER A 86 2.51 7.00 9.15
C SER A 86 2.64 8.46 8.70
N GLU A 87 2.83 8.70 7.40
CA GLU A 87 2.97 10.01 6.75
C GLU A 87 1.61 10.65 6.41
N ARG A 88 0.47 9.98 6.68
CA ARG A 88 -0.88 10.40 6.24
C ARG A 88 -1.83 10.79 7.37
N LYS A 89 -1.31 11.06 8.57
CA LYS A 89 -2.10 11.31 9.79
C LYS A 89 -3.16 12.40 9.63
N ASP A 90 -2.86 13.47 8.90
CA ASP A 90 -3.80 14.59 8.74
C ASP A 90 -5.04 14.19 7.92
N ILE A 91 -4.87 13.31 6.93
CA ILE A 91 -5.99 12.75 6.15
C ILE A 91 -6.91 11.96 7.08
N TYR A 92 -6.34 11.12 7.95
CA TYR A 92 -7.13 10.32 8.89
C TYR A 92 -7.87 11.20 9.91
N ARG A 93 -7.20 12.20 10.47
CA ARG A 93 -7.83 13.17 11.39
C ARG A 93 -9.02 13.86 10.75
N GLN A 94 -8.88 14.32 9.50
CA GLN A 94 -9.97 14.94 8.76
C GLN A 94 -11.18 14.01 8.62
N TYR A 95 -10.97 12.75 8.24
CA TYR A 95 -12.08 11.80 8.07
C TYR A 95 -12.68 11.34 9.41
N VAL A 96 -11.86 11.20 10.45
CA VAL A 96 -12.35 10.93 11.81
C VAL A 96 -13.27 12.07 12.26
N GLN A 97 -12.85 13.33 12.11
CA GLN A 97 -13.70 14.47 12.47
C GLN A 97 -15.02 14.47 11.71
N GLN A 98 -15.00 14.20 10.40
CA GLN A 98 -16.24 14.10 9.61
C GLN A 98 -17.19 13.00 10.09
N LEU A 99 -16.66 11.89 10.62
CA LEU A 99 -17.48 10.81 11.18
C LEU A 99 -18.06 11.21 12.54
N LEU A 100 -17.29 11.89 13.38
CA LEU A 100 -17.74 12.44 14.67
C LEU A 100 -18.83 13.50 14.47
N ASP A 101 -18.63 14.44 13.55
CA ASP A 101 -19.60 15.51 13.24
C ASP A 101 -20.95 14.96 12.75
N LYS A 102 -20.92 13.79 12.09
CA LYS A 102 -22.12 13.09 11.61
C LYS A 102 -22.77 12.19 12.65
N GLY A 103 -22.17 12.05 13.84
CA GLY A 103 -22.60 11.07 14.85
C GLY A 103 -22.43 9.62 14.40
N ALA A 104 -21.58 9.36 13.38
CA ALA A 104 -21.31 8.02 12.84
C ALA A 104 -20.14 7.31 13.57
N ALA A 105 -19.46 8.04 14.45
CA ALA A 105 -18.45 7.55 15.40
C ALA A 105 -18.61 8.33 16.71
N TYR A 106 -18.00 7.84 17.79
CA TYR A 106 -17.98 8.46 19.11
C TYR A 106 -16.56 8.47 19.70
#